data_AF-A0A3B5LLG1-F1
#
_entry.id   AF-A0A3B5LLG1-F1
#
_cell.length_a   1.000
_cell.length_b   1.000
_cell.length_c   1.000
_cell.angle_alpha   90.00
_cell.angle_beta   90.00
_cell.angle_gamma   90.00
#
_symmetry.space_group_name_H-M   'P 1'
#
loop_
_entity.id
_entity.type
_entity.pdbx_description
1 polymer ?
#
loop_
_entity_poly.entity_id
_entity_poly.type
_entity_poly.pdbx_seq_one_letter_code
_entity_poly.pdbx_strand_id
1 'polypeptide(L)'
;AHPSPIFIVVHLFVCHNADDVAETVLMNILRGDIARLRRCTAISTASEGDGVVPRCKPLKYAYEKEIVLYAYFKKLDYFSTECIYSPNAYRGYARTFLKDLESIRPSSIMDIIHSGENLSVREGVKMPVQGTCSRCGYISSQALCKSCVLLEGLNRGLPKLGIGKHHRLHEKILSQQPLTEREERKLKSVDF
;
A
#
# COMPACT_ATOMS: atom_id res chain seq x y z
N ALA A 1 37.81 -18.57 -10.15
CA ALA A 1 36.39 -18.23 -9.93
C ALA A 1 36.30 -16.72 -9.81
N HIS A 2 35.76 -16.03 -10.82
CA HIS A 2 35.52 -14.59 -10.72
C HIS A 2 34.33 -14.37 -9.77
N PRO A 3 34.44 -13.50 -8.76
CA PRO A 3 33.30 -13.14 -7.93
C PRO A 3 32.25 -12.49 -8.83
N SER A 4 31.06 -13.06 -8.85
CA SER A 4 29.90 -12.46 -9.50
C SER A 4 29.68 -11.05 -8.94
N PRO A 5 29.45 -10.03 -9.78
CA PRO A 5 29.23 -8.67 -9.30
C PRO A 5 28.04 -8.64 -8.36
N ILE A 6 28.26 -8.10 -7.15
CA ILE A 6 27.19 -7.84 -6.18
C ILE A 6 26.45 -6.60 -6.68
N PHE A 7 25.28 -6.80 -7.27
CA PHE A 7 24.39 -5.69 -7.62
C PHE A 7 23.65 -5.21 -6.37
N ILE A 8 23.98 -3.99 -5.93
CA ILE A 8 23.28 -3.34 -4.81
C ILE A 8 22.14 -2.51 -5.40
N VAL A 9 20.90 -2.86 -5.07
CA VAL A 9 19.73 -2.06 -5.46
C VAL A 9 19.59 -0.88 -4.50
N VAL A 10 19.75 0.33 -5.03
CA VAL A 10 19.72 1.57 -4.25
C VAL A 10 18.34 2.23 -4.21
N HIS A 11 17.52 2.05 -5.25
CA HIS A 11 16.19 2.64 -5.37
C HIS A 11 15.24 1.70 -6.10
N LEU A 12 13.96 1.74 -5.72
CA LEU A 12 12.86 1.08 -6.42
C LEU A 12 11.95 2.14 -7.05
N PHE A 13 11.92 2.22 -8.38
CA PHE A 13 11.02 3.13 -9.08
C PHE A 13 9.65 2.48 -9.28
N VAL A 14 8.60 3.22 -8.97
CA VAL A 14 7.20 2.79 -9.13
C VAL A 14 6.46 3.73 -10.06
N CYS A 15 5.59 3.18 -10.91
CA CYS A 15 4.89 3.94 -11.95
C CYS A 15 3.64 4.69 -11.45
N HIS A 16 3.60 5.11 -10.18
CA HIS A 16 2.47 5.88 -9.66
C HIS A 16 2.43 7.28 -10.27
N ASN A 17 1.32 7.58 -10.93
CA ASN A 17 1.07 8.83 -11.64
C ASN A 17 0.33 9.87 -10.76
N ALA A 18 -0.03 11.01 -11.32
CA ALA A 18 -0.76 12.07 -10.59
C ALA A 18 -2.14 11.59 -10.10
N ASP A 19 -2.89 10.88 -10.95
CA ASP A 19 -4.20 10.32 -10.64
C ASP A 19 -4.13 9.36 -9.44
N ASP A 20 -3.18 8.42 -9.43
CA ASP A 20 -2.93 7.48 -8.32
C ASP A 20 -2.66 8.20 -6.98
N VAL A 21 -1.93 9.31 -7.04
CA VAL A 21 -1.56 10.10 -5.86
C VAL A 21 -2.78 10.86 -5.35
N ALA A 22 -3.54 11.50 -6.25
CA ALA A 22 -4.80 12.18 -5.89
C ALA A 22 -5.84 11.19 -5.33
N GLU A 23 -6.00 10.01 -5.94
CA GLU A 23 -6.84 8.92 -5.42
C GLU A 23 -6.41 8.56 -4.00
N THR A 24 -5.10 8.42 -3.77
CA THR A 24 -4.56 8.06 -2.46
C THR A 24 -4.80 9.16 -1.41
N VAL A 25 -4.62 10.44 -1.76
CA VAL A 25 -4.92 11.56 -0.86
C VAL A 25 -6.40 11.53 -0.47
N LEU A 26 -7.30 11.46 -1.46
CA LEU A 26 -8.74 11.45 -1.24
C LEU A 26 -9.17 10.25 -0.39
N MET A 27 -8.72 9.04 -0.73
CA MET A 27 -9.04 7.83 0.03
C MET A 27 -8.59 7.92 1.49
N ASN A 28 -7.44 8.53 1.77
CA ASN A 28 -6.97 8.66 3.15
C ASN A 28 -7.73 9.75 3.92
N ILE A 29 -8.20 10.81 3.25
CA ILE A 29 -9.13 11.80 3.84
C ILE A 29 -10.44 11.11 4.22
N LEU A 30 -11.07 10.40 3.28
CA LEU A 30 -12.37 9.75 3.49
C LEU A 30 -12.32 8.64 4.55
N ARG A 31 -11.17 7.99 4.74
CA ARG A 31 -10.95 6.99 5.80
C ARG A 31 -10.51 7.58 7.14
N GLY A 32 -10.17 8.86 7.19
CA GLY A 32 -9.55 9.49 8.36
C GLY A 32 -8.17 8.91 8.71
N ASP A 33 -7.41 8.41 7.73
CA ASP A 33 -6.07 7.84 7.95
C ASP A 33 -4.99 8.93 7.93
N ILE A 34 -4.94 9.68 9.04
CA ILE A 34 -4.03 10.81 9.25
C ILE A 34 -2.56 10.39 9.12
N ALA A 35 -2.21 9.20 9.60
CA ALA A 35 -0.84 8.68 9.56
C ALA A 35 -0.34 8.43 8.12
N ARG A 36 -1.25 8.04 7.22
CA ARG A 36 -0.93 7.91 5.78
C ARG A 36 -0.97 9.24 5.06
N LEU A 37 -1.90 10.14 5.39
CA LEU A 37 -1.99 11.47 4.78
C LEU A 37 -0.65 12.20 4.84
N ARG A 38 0.00 12.21 6.01
CA ARG A 38 1.31 12.88 6.23
C ARG A 38 2.42 12.45 5.27
N ARG A 39 2.35 11.25 4.70
CA ARG A 39 3.45 10.65 3.90
C ARG A 39 3.04 10.27 2.49
N CYS A 40 1.76 10.27 2.16
CA CYS A 40 1.27 9.69 0.91
C CYS A 40 1.72 10.46 -0.35
N THR A 41 1.95 11.76 -0.22
CA THR A 41 2.43 12.67 -1.28
C THR A 41 3.96 12.69 -1.41
N ALA A 42 4.72 12.00 -0.57
CA ALA A 42 6.18 11.97 -0.70
C ALA A 42 6.59 11.34 -2.04
N ILE A 43 7.50 12.00 -2.76
CA ILE A 43 8.08 11.50 -4.03
C ILE A 43 8.93 10.26 -3.76
N SER A 44 9.69 10.30 -2.68
CA SER A 44 10.53 9.20 -2.21
C SER A 44 10.13 8.84 -0.78
N THR A 45 10.06 7.55 -0.47
CA THR A 45 9.92 7.10 0.92
C THR A 45 11.26 7.24 1.63
N ALA A 46 11.27 7.82 2.84
CA ALA A 46 12.46 7.87 3.68
C ALA A 46 12.99 6.45 3.98
N SER A 47 14.29 6.26 3.82
CA SER A 47 15.04 5.05 4.19
C SER A 47 15.44 5.14 5.66
N GLU A 48 14.48 4.93 6.56
CA GLU A 48 14.77 4.80 7.99
C GLU A 48 14.93 3.32 8.31
N GLY A 49 16.16 2.81 8.20
CA GLY A 49 16.54 1.46 8.58
C GLY A 49 17.46 0.78 7.57
N ASP A 50 18.39 -0.02 8.09
CA ASP A 50 19.27 -0.86 7.29
C ASP A 50 18.43 -1.91 6.51
N GLY A 51 18.64 -2.00 5.20
CA GLY A 51 17.94 -2.97 4.33
C GLY A 51 16.58 -2.55 3.74
N VAL A 52 16.11 -1.30 3.90
CA VAL A 52 14.90 -0.81 3.21
C VAL A 52 15.25 0.03 1.99
N VAL A 53 14.98 -0.52 0.79
CA VAL A 53 15.17 0.21 -0.46
C VAL A 53 14.09 1.30 -0.60
N PRO A 54 14.45 2.59 -0.74
CA PRO A 54 13.50 3.67 -0.94
C PRO A 54 12.73 3.52 -2.25
N ARG A 55 11.42 3.82 -2.20
CA ARG A 55 10.53 3.81 -3.37
C ARG A 55 10.35 5.22 -3.91
N CYS A 56 10.60 5.39 -5.21
CA CYS A 56 10.53 6.67 -5.91
C CYS A 56 9.37 6.67 -6.92
N LYS A 57 8.59 7.76 -6.93
CA LYS A 57 7.46 7.99 -7.86
C LYS A 57 7.83 9.05 -8.89
N PRO A 58 8.60 8.73 -9.95
CA PRO A 58 9.04 9.72 -10.94
C PRO A 58 7.87 10.36 -11.71
N LEU A 59 6.74 9.67 -11.81
CA LEU A 59 5.56 10.12 -12.55
C LEU A 59 4.52 10.84 -11.68
N LYS A 60 4.84 11.19 -10.43
CA LYS A 60 3.91 11.81 -9.48
C LYS A 60 3.14 13.01 -10.03
N TYR A 61 3.74 13.77 -10.94
CA TYR A 61 3.17 15.00 -11.51
C TYR A 61 2.72 14.84 -12.98
N ALA A 62 2.77 13.64 -13.53
CA ALA A 62 2.29 13.33 -14.88
C ALA A 62 0.89 12.71 -14.79
N TYR A 63 -0.05 13.20 -15.59
CA TYR A 63 -1.40 12.64 -15.64
C TYR A 63 -1.40 11.28 -16.34
N GLU A 64 -2.32 10.40 -15.95
CA GLU A 64 -2.48 9.09 -16.58
C GLU A 64 -2.69 9.21 -18.09
N LYS A 65 -3.57 10.13 -18.52
CA LYS A 65 -3.87 10.36 -19.94
C LYS A 65 -2.64 10.79 -20.75
N GLU A 66 -1.72 11.53 -20.13
CA GLU A 66 -0.48 11.98 -20.78
C GLU A 66 0.52 10.84 -20.92
N ILE A 67 0.62 9.99 -19.89
CA ILE A 67 1.45 8.78 -19.92
C ILE A 67 0.95 7.81 -20.99
N VAL A 68 -0.37 7.59 -21.05
CA VAL A 68 -1.00 6.73 -22.08
C VAL A 68 -0.76 7.30 -23.48
N LEU A 69 -0.93 8.61 -23.66
CA LEU A 69 -0.67 9.28 -24.94
C LEU A 69 0.81 9.17 -25.35
N TYR A 70 1.73 9.31 -24.39
CA TYR A 70 3.16 9.14 -24.63
C TYR A 70 3.49 7.70 -25.05
N ALA A 71 2.96 6.70 -24.35
CA ALA A 71 3.15 5.29 -24.68
C ALA A 71 2.63 4.97 -26.09
N TYR A 72 1.46 5.50 -26.46
CA TYR A 72 0.90 5.37 -27.80
C TYR A 72 1.81 5.98 -28.87
N PHE A 73 2.26 7.23 -28.68
CA PHE A 73 3.11 7.91 -29.65
C PHE A 73 4.47 7.22 -29.82
N LYS A 74 5.03 6.69 -28.72
CA LYS A 74 6.28 5.94 -28.72
C LYS A 74 6.13 4.48 -29.15
N LYS A 75 4.90 4.03 -29.45
CA LYS A 75 4.58 2.64 -29.82
C LYS A 75 5.14 1.65 -28.79
N LEU A 76 4.97 1.95 -27.51
CA LEU A 76 5.36 1.06 -26.43
C LEU A 76 4.28 0.00 -26.25
N ASP A 77 4.69 -1.25 -26.10
CA ASP A 77 3.79 -2.34 -25.75
C ASP A 77 3.42 -2.24 -24.26
N TYR A 78 2.11 -2.17 -23.96
CA TYR A 78 1.60 -2.18 -22.60
C TYR A 78 0.28 -2.96 -22.52
N PHE A 79 0.01 -3.54 -21.36
CA PHE A 79 -1.25 -4.22 -21.08
C PHE A 79 -2.24 -3.25 -20.44
N SER A 80 -3.44 -3.16 -21.02
CA SER A 80 -4.57 -2.40 -20.49
C SER A 80 -5.58 -3.27 -19.72
N THR A 81 -5.27 -4.55 -19.51
CA THR A 81 -6.17 -5.49 -18.83
C THR A 81 -6.23 -5.18 -17.34
N GLU A 82 -7.41 -4.77 -16.88
CA GLU A 82 -7.67 -4.58 -15.45
C GLU A 82 -7.85 -5.92 -14.72
N CYS A 83 -7.56 -5.92 -13.42
CA CYS A 83 -7.82 -7.07 -12.57
C CYS A 83 -9.32 -7.29 -12.38
N ILE A 84 -9.81 -8.53 -12.55
CA ILE A 84 -11.23 -8.89 -12.38
C ILE A 84 -11.78 -8.59 -10.97
N TYR A 85 -10.91 -8.46 -9.97
CA TYR A 85 -11.27 -8.12 -8.60
C TYR A 85 -11.22 -6.60 -8.30
N SER A 86 -10.67 -5.80 -9.22
CA SER A 86 -10.54 -4.33 -9.08
C SER A 86 -11.88 -3.60 -8.94
N PRO A 87 -12.97 -3.96 -9.66
CA PRO A 87 -14.23 -3.22 -9.60
C PRO A 87 -14.84 -3.13 -8.20
N ASN A 88 -14.63 -4.16 -7.37
CA ASN A 88 -15.15 -4.20 -6.00
C ASN A 88 -14.26 -3.46 -4.99
N ALA A 89 -13.12 -2.92 -5.42
CA ALA A 89 -12.22 -2.19 -4.53
C ALA A 89 -12.74 -0.78 -4.25
N TYR A 90 -12.64 -0.35 -2.99
CA TYR A 90 -12.98 1.02 -2.57
C TYR A 90 -12.33 2.13 -3.42
N ARG A 91 -11.15 1.85 -4.00
CA ARG A 91 -10.43 2.79 -4.86
C ARG A 91 -11.23 3.20 -6.10
N GLY A 92 -12.08 2.32 -6.64
CA GLY A 92 -12.91 2.62 -7.81
C GLY A 92 -13.79 3.85 -7.60
N TYR A 93 -14.40 3.99 -6.43
CA TYR A 93 -15.24 5.16 -6.09
C TYR A 93 -14.44 6.47 -6.08
N ALA A 94 -13.22 6.44 -5.52
CA ALA A 94 -12.34 7.61 -5.51
C ALA A 94 -11.91 8.00 -6.94
N ARG A 95 -11.62 7.01 -7.78
CA ARG A 95 -11.28 7.22 -9.20
C ARG A 95 -12.41 7.88 -9.96
N THR A 96 -13.63 7.33 -9.89
CA THR A 96 -14.80 7.88 -10.58
C THR A 96 -15.04 9.33 -10.16
N PHE A 97 -15.03 9.60 -8.85
CA PHE A 97 -15.20 10.96 -8.34
C PHE A 97 -14.12 11.93 -8.85
N LEU A 98 -12.85 11.51 -8.89
CA LEU A 98 -11.77 12.34 -9.42
C LEU A 98 -11.92 12.61 -10.91
N LYS A 99 -12.40 11.64 -11.70
CA LYS A 99 -12.67 11.83 -13.12
C LYS A 99 -13.82 12.79 -13.37
N ASP A 100 -14.87 12.74 -12.55
CA ASP A 100 -15.95 13.72 -12.61
C ASP A 100 -15.43 15.13 -12.32
N LEU A 101 -14.56 15.30 -11.31
CA LEU A 101 -13.93 16.59 -11.01
C LEU A 101 -12.99 17.08 -12.12
N GLU A 102 -12.13 16.19 -12.65
CA GLU A 102 -11.19 16.51 -13.73
C GLU A 102 -11.92 16.98 -14.99
N SER A 103 -13.09 16.39 -15.28
CA SER A 103 -13.91 16.76 -16.44
C SER A 103 -14.42 18.21 -16.40
N ILE A 104 -14.65 18.73 -15.19
CA ILE A 104 -15.11 20.11 -14.96
C ILE A 104 -13.91 21.06 -14.86
N ARG A 105 -12.88 20.64 -14.11
CA ARG A 105 -11.67 21.44 -13.86
C ARG A 105 -10.45 20.52 -13.95
N PRO A 106 -9.70 20.56 -15.06
CA PRO A 106 -8.54 19.70 -15.26
C PRO A 106 -7.48 19.80 -14.15
N SER A 107 -7.31 20.98 -13.55
CA SER A 107 -6.34 21.20 -12.48
C SER A 107 -6.68 20.48 -11.17
N SER A 108 -7.88 19.93 -11.01
CA SER A 108 -8.35 19.35 -9.75
C SER A 108 -7.42 18.25 -9.21
N ILE A 109 -6.83 17.44 -10.10
CA ILE A 109 -5.86 16.40 -9.70
C ILE A 109 -4.63 17.05 -9.02
N MET A 110 -4.05 18.06 -9.66
CA MET A 110 -2.88 18.76 -9.11
C MET A 110 -3.21 19.59 -7.88
N ASP A 111 -4.39 20.22 -7.85
CA ASP A 111 -4.87 21.00 -6.71
C ASP A 111 -5.02 20.09 -5.47
N ILE A 112 -5.48 18.84 -5.65
CA ILE A 112 -5.56 17.83 -4.57
C ILE A 112 -4.17 17.37 -4.11
N ILE A 113 -3.25 17.12 -5.04
CA ILE A 113 -1.87 16.75 -4.69
C ILE A 113 -1.21 17.88 -3.89
N HIS A 114 -1.30 19.11 -4.39
CA HIS A 114 -0.77 20.30 -3.73
C HIS A 114 -1.41 20.52 -2.35
N SER A 115 -2.73 20.30 -2.23
CA SER A 115 -3.39 20.33 -0.91
C SER A 115 -2.83 19.27 0.03
N GLY A 116 -2.61 18.04 -0.45
CA GLY A 116 -2.01 16.96 0.34
C GLY A 116 -0.55 17.17 0.72
N GLU A 117 0.23 17.90 -0.09
CA GLU A 117 1.61 18.30 0.22
C GLU A 117 1.69 19.37 1.30
N ASN A 118 0.77 20.33 1.26
CA ASN A 118 0.70 21.44 2.21
C ASN A 118 -0.13 21.12 3.46
N LEU A 119 -0.72 19.93 3.53
CA LEU A 119 -1.51 19.51 4.68
C LEU A 119 -0.60 19.29 5.90
N SER A 120 -0.67 20.21 6.85
CA SER A 120 -0.03 20.03 8.16
C SER A 120 -0.96 19.28 9.11
N VAL A 121 -0.42 18.24 9.75
CA VAL A 121 -1.10 17.49 10.80
C VAL A 121 -0.57 17.97 12.14
N ARG A 122 -1.47 18.21 13.12
CA ARG A 122 -1.09 18.60 14.48
C ARG A 122 -0.06 17.65 15.08
N GLU A 123 0.91 18.21 15.81
CA GLU A 123 1.86 17.44 16.60
C GLU A 123 1.13 16.65 17.70
N GLY A 124 1.60 15.43 18.01
CA GLY A 124 1.01 14.57 19.04
C GLY A 124 0.09 13.44 18.54
N VAL A 125 -0.13 13.30 17.23
CA VAL A 125 -0.80 12.11 16.67
C VAL A 125 0.10 10.88 16.85
N LYS A 126 -0.41 9.84 17.53
CA LYS A 126 0.31 8.57 17.70
C LYS A 126 0.56 7.93 16.33
N MET A 127 1.81 7.93 15.91
CA MET A 127 2.25 7.26 14.69
C MET A 127 2.65 5.81 15.00
N PRO A 128 2.37 4.85 14.10
CA PRO A 128 2.91 3.50 14.25
C PRO A 128 4.44 3.55 14.22
N VAL A 129 5.06 2.97 15.24
CA VAL A 129 6.52 2.80 15.29
C VAL A 129 6.92 1.71 14.29
N GLN A 130 7.97 1.95 13.53
CA GLN A 130 8.55 0.93 12.65
C GLN A 130 9.43 -0.01 13.48
N GLY A 131 9.19 -1.31 13.36
CA GLY A 131 10.01 -2.36 13.93
C GLY A 131 10.23 -3.48 12.91
N THR A 132 10.65 -4.64 13.39
CA THR A 132 10.92 -5.82 12.56
C THR A 132 10.00 -6.98 12.92
N CYS A 133 9.63 -7.77 11.92
CA CYS A 133 8.87 -9.00 12.10
C CYS A 133 9.74 -10.05 12.79
N SER A 134 9.28 -10.61 13.91
CA SER A 134 10.01 -11.63 14.66
C SER A 134 10.21 -12.95 13.89
N ARG A 135 9.43 -13.21 12.83
CA ARG A 135 9.52 -14.43 12.01
C ARG A 135 10.43 -14.28 10.80
N CYS A 136 10.30 -13.19 10.04
CA CYS A 136 11.02 -13.02 8.77
C CYS A 136 12.04 -11.87 8.77
N GLY A 137 12.16 -11.11 9.87
CA GLY A 137 13.06 -9.97 9.97
C GLY A 137 12.65 -8.71 9.20
N TYR A 138 11.66 -8.81 8.30
CA TYR A 138 11.24 -7.68 7.46
C TYR A 138 10.48 -6.59 8.24
N ILE A 139 10.42 -5.38 7.68
CA ILE A 139 9.79 -4.23 8.34
C ILE A 139 8.32 -4.49 8.69
N SER A 140 7.94 -4.15 9.92
CA SER A 140 6.60 -4.35 10.46
C SER A 140 6.32 -3.39 11.60
N SER A 141 5.08 -2.91 11.72
CA SER A 141 4.63 -2.16 12.91
C SER A 141 4.10 -3.06 14.04
N GLN A 142 4.19 -4.38 13.85
CA GLN A 142 3.70 -5.42 14.76
C GLN A 142 4.72 -6.56 14.85
N ALA A 143 4.62 -7.39 15.90
CA ALA A 143 5.51 -8.55 16.09
C ALA A 143 5.54 -9.51 14.88
N LEU A 144 4.42 -9.68 14.18
CA LEU A 144 4.33 -10.41 12.92
C LEU A 144 3.87 -9.47 11.80
N CYS A 145 4.55 -9.52 10.66
CA CYS A 145 4.13 -8.78 9.48
C CYS A 145 2.86 -9.40 8.87
N LYS A 146 2.11 -8.60 8.12
CA LYS A 146 0.82 -9.03 7.55
C LYS A 146 0.99 -10.23 6.60
N SER A 147 2.08 -10.28 5.84
CA SER A 147 2.40 -11.40 4.94
C SER A 147 2.58 -12.71 5.70
N CYS A 148 3.32 -12.72 6.81
CA CYS A 148 3.49 -13.91 7.64
C CYS A 148 2.16 -14.40 8.23
N VAL A 149 1.30 -13.48 8.69
CA VAL A 149 -0.03 -13.83 9.23
C VAL A 149 -0.94 -14.40 8.13
N LEU A 150 -0.90 -13.84 6.92
CA LEU A 150 -1.66 -14.34 5.77
C LEU A 150 -1.23 -15.76 5.37
N LEU A 151 0.08 -15.99 5.23
CA LEU A 151 0.63 -17.31 4.89
C LEU A 151 0.29 -18.35 5.96
N GLU A 152 0.37 -17.97 7.24
CA GLU A 152 -0.02 -18.85 8.34
C GLU A 152 -1.51 -19.23 8.26
N GLY A 153 -2.38 -18.25 7.99
CA GLY A 153 -3.80 -18.49 7.79
C GLY A 153 -4.07 -19.46 6.64
N LEU A 154 -3.36 -19.31 5.51
CA LEU A 154 -3.49 -20.23 4.38
C LEU A 154 -3.03 -21.64 4.72
N ASN A 155 -1.83 -21.79 5.31
CA ASN A 155 -1.25 -23.09 5.66
C ASN A 155 -2.11 -23.88 6.66
N ARG A 156 -2.84 -23.19 7.54
CA ARG A 156 -3.72 -23.80 8.55
C ARG A 156 -5.19 -23.90 8.11
N GLY A 157 -5.55 -23.42 6.92
CA GLY A 157 -6.95 -23.34 6.47
C GLY A 157 -7.82 -22.39 7.32
N LEU A 158 -7.22 -21.33 7.86
CA LEU A 158 -7.83 -20.31 8.72
C LEU A 158 -7.83 -18.93 8.03
N PRO A 159 -8.60 -18.71 6.96
CA PRO A 159 -8.52 -17.51 6.12
C PRO A 159 -8.79 -16.20 6.89
N LYS A 160 -9.71 -16.18 7.85
CA LYS A 160 -9.99 -14.97 8.65
C LYS A 160 -8.80 -14.53 9.52
N LEU A 161 -7.83 -15.42 9.78
CA LEU A 161 -6.60 -15.07 10.51
C LEU A 161 -5.84 -13.94 9.80
N GLY A 162 -5.76 -14.04 8.48
CA GLY A 162 -5.09 -13.09 7.61
C GLY A 162 -5.95 -11.88 7.23
N ILE A 163 -7.28 -11.97 7.25
CA ILE A 163 -8.18 -10.90 6.78
C ILE A 163 -8.62 -9.98 7.93
N GLY A 164 -8.61 -10.46 9.18
CA GLY A 164 -9.03 -9.69 10.36
C GLY A 164 -7.93 -8.97 11.14
N LYS A 165 -8.34 -8.29 12.22
CA LYS A 165 -7.46 -7.70 13.25
C LYS A 165 -7.32 -8.66 14.43
N HIS A 166 -6.50 -9.69 14.26
CA HIS A 166 -6.27 -10.74 15.27
C HIS A 166 -4.91 -10.60 15.96
N HIS A 167 -4.52 -9.38 16.33
CA HIS A 167 -3.22 -9.10 16.97
C HIS A 167 -2.97 -9.96 18.22
N ARG A 168 -4.02 -10.28 18.98
CA ARG A 168 -3.96 -11.13 20.18
C ARG A 168 -3.52 -12.57 19.88
N LEU A 169 -3.67 -13.04 18.65
CA LEU A 169 -3.24 -14.38 18.25
C LEU A 169 -1.77 -14.41 17.80
N HIS A 170 -1.11 -13.26 17.65
CA HIS A 170 0.27 -13.22 17.17
C HIS A 170 1.23 -13.94 18.12
N GLU A 171 1.05 -13.80 19.43
CA GLU A 171 1.87 -14.52 20.42
C GLU A 171 1.67 -16.03 20.33
N LYS A 172 0.42 -16.49 20.18
CA LYS A 172 0.12 -17.92 19.98
C LYS A 172 0.74 -18.47 18.69
N ILE A 173 0.72 -17.68 17.61
CA ILE A 173 1.36 -18.06 16.33
C ILE A 173 2.87 -18.15 16.50
N LEU A 174 3.51 -17.16 17.14
CA LEU A 174 4.95 -17.14 17.38
C LEU A 174 5.42 -18.30 18.26
N SER A 175 4.64 -18.63 19.29
CA SER A 175 4.93 -19.73 20.23
C SER A 175 4.46 -21.10 19.74
N GLN A 176 3.92 -21.20 18.52
CA GLN A 176 3.32 -22.42 17.95
C GLN A 176 2.27 -23.07 18.87
N GLN A 177 1.61 -22.27 19.71
CA GLN A 177 0.57 -22.76 20.58
C GLN A 177 -0.68 -23.12 19.77
N PRO A 178 -1.35 -24.24 20.11
CA PRO A 178 -2.60 -24.60 19.47
C PRO A 178 -3.66 -23.53 19.74
N LEU A 179 -4.49 -23.26 18.74
CA LEU A 179 -5.68 -22.43 18.91
C LEU A 179 -6.78 -23.29 19.55
N THR A 180 -7.63 -22.66 20.37
CA THR A 180 -8.81 -23.35 20.90
C THR A 180 -9.78 -23.66 19.76
N GLU A 181 -10.57 -24.73 19.88
CA GLU A 181 -11.57 -25.12 18.86
C GLU A 181 -12.52 -23.97 18.50
N ARG A 182 -12.90 -23.16 19.50
CA ARG A 182 -13.73 -21.97 19.31
C ARG A 182 -13.04 -20.91 18.45
N GLU A 183 -11.75 -20.67 18.67
CA GLU A 183 -10.95 -19.75 17.86
C GLU A 183 -10.83 -20.25 16.43
N GLU A 184 -10.53 -21.53 16.23
CA GLU A 184 -10.42 -22.12 14.90
C GLU A 184 -11.74 -22.06 14.14
N ARG A 185 -12.86 -22.44 14.76
CA ARG A 185 -14.18 -22.37 14.13
C ARG A 185 -14.53 -20.95 13.67
N LYS A 186 -14.22 -19.95 14.50
CA LYS A 186 -14.41 -18.55 14.15
C LYS A 186 -13.56 -18.14 12.95
N LEU A 187 -12.33 -18.65 12.87
CA LEU A 187 -11.38 -18.30 11.80
C LEU A 187 -11.60 -19.07 10.49
N LYS A 188 -12.24 -20.26 10.55
CA LYS A 188 -12.61 -21.09 9.39
C LYS A 188 -13.85 -20.59 8.67
N SER A 189 -14.84 -20.08 9.40
CA SER A 189 -16.06 -19.53 8.77
C SER A 189 -15.68 -18.44 7.77
N VAL A 190 -16.08 -18.55 6.50
CA VAL A 190 -16.02 -17.44 5.55
C VAL A 190 -17.43 -17.26 5.04
N ASP A 191 -18.10 -16.23 5.57
CA ASP A 191 -19.38 -15.80 5.05
C ASP A 191 -19.02 -14.76 3.98
N PHE A 192 -19.22 -15.12 2.71
CA PHE A 192 -19.08 -14.22 1.56
C PHE A 192 -20.43 -13.59 1.24
#